data_AF-A0A2P7RAM6-F1
#
_entry.id   AF-A0A2P7RAM6-F1
#
_cell.length_a   1.000
_cell.length_b   1.000
_cell.length_c   1.000
_cell.angle_alpha   90.00
_cell.angle_beta   90.00
_cell.angle_gamma   90.00
#
_symmetry.space_group_name_H-M   'P 1'
#
loop_
_entity.id
_entity.type
_entity.pdbx_description
1 polymer ?
#
loop_
_entity_poly.entity_id
_entity_poly.type
_entity_poly.pdbx_seq_one_letter_code
_entity_poly.pdbx_strand_id
1 'polypeptide(L)'
;MLLSVLFIMVILSALMAAMVTLSGQSSRQLVYEVQALKARLTAESLLERKVFDLLNTITQIEPITANIAGCEGEASGSAPRETAGVTQVRVIATGTCTGSGLTVVRHIEVEVIE
;
A
#
# COMPACT_ATOMS: atom_id res chain seq x y z
N MET A 1 5.93 30.33 -49.03
CA MET A 1 6.92 30.17 -47.94
C MET A 1 6.34 30.48 -46.56
N LEU A 2 5.50 31.51 -46.37
CA LEU A 2 4.83 31.77 -45.09
C LEU A 2 3.93 30.61 -44.62
N LEU A 3 3.15 30.00 -45.52
CA LEU A 3 2.22 28.93 -45.19
C LEU A 3 2.91 27.63 -44.75
N SER A 4 4.08 27.32 -45.32
CA SER A 4 4.90 26.16 -44.92
C SER A 4 5.57 26.37 -43.55
N VAL A 5 5.98 27.60 -43.23
CA VAL A 5 6.53 27.95 -41.91
C VAL A 5 5.45 27.87 -40.83
N LEU A 6 4.24 28.34 -41.13
CA LEU A 6 3.08 28.26 -40.23
C LEU A 6 2.69 26.80 -39.95
N PHE A 7 2.69 25.96 -40.98
CA PHE A 7 2.41 24.53 -40.84
C PHE A 7 3.47 23.80 -39.99
N ILE A 8 4.75 24.10 -40.20
CA ILE A 8 5.85 23.53 -39.40
C ILE A 8 5.74 23.95 -37.93
N MET A 9 5.42 25.22 -37.64
CA MET A 9 5.22 25.69 -36.26
C MET A 9 4.06 24.99 -35.55
N VAL A 10 2.95 24.74 -36.25
CA VAL A 10 1.79 24.02 -35.69
C VAL A 10 2.13 22.56 -35.38
N ILE A 11 2.91 21.90 -36.23
CA ILE A 11 3.35 20.52 -35.97
C ILE A 11 4.29 20.44 -34.78
N LEU A 12 5.25 21.37 -34.68
CA LEU A 12 6.20 21.42 -33.56
C LEU A 12 5.51 21.68 -32.22
N SER A 13 4.52 22.58 -32.17
CA SER A 13 3.78 22.85 -30.94
C SER A 13 2.91 21.66 -30.51
N ALA A 14 2.28 20.96 -31.47
CA ALA A 14 1.54 19.74 -31.21
C ALA A 14 2.44 18.61 -30.67
N LEU A 15 3.64 18.44 -31.23
CA LEU A 15 4.64 17.45 -30.78
C LEU A 15 5.13 17.74 -29.36
N MET A 16 5.41 19.01 -29.03
CA MET A 16 5.82 19.40 -27.68
C MET A 16 4.70 19.16 -26.65
N ALA A 17 3.44 19.46 -26.99
CA ALA A 17 2.30 19.16 -26.13
C ALA A 17 2.11 17.64 -25.91
N ALA A 18 2.32 16.83 -26.95
CA ALA A 18 2.26 15.38 -26.86
C ALA A 18 3.38 14.79 -25.98
N MET A 19 4.61 15.32 -26.03
CA MET A 19 5.70 14.86 -25.16
C MET A 19 5.46 15.19 -23.68
N VAL A 20 4.96 16.40 -23.39
CA VAL A 20 4.69 16.82 -21.99
C VAL A 20 3.57 15.98 -21.37
N THR A 21 2.54 15.66 -22.15
CA THR A 21 1.44 14.80 -21.68
C THR A 21 1.90 13.36 -21.42
N LEU A 22 2.74 12.80 -22.30
CA LEU A 22 3.31 11.46 -22.12
C LEU A 22 4.23 11.38 -20.88
N SER A 23 5.09 12.38 -20.69
CA SER A 23 5.97 12.50 -19.52
C SER A 23 5.18 12.68 -18.22
N GLY A 24 4.11 13.49 -18.26
CA GLY A 24 3.19 13.69 -17.15
C GLY A 24 2.42 12.41 -16.75
N GLN A 25 2.06 11.56 -17.71
CA GLN A 25 1.42 10.27 -17.41
C GLN A 25 2.38 9.27 -16.77
N SER A 26 3.59 9.12 -17.31
CA SER A 26 4.61 8.20 -16.77
C SER A 26 5.02 8.58 -15.34
N SER A 27 5.26 9.87 -15.08
CA SER A 27 5.59 10.35 -13.73
C SER A 27 4.47 10.11 -12.71
N ARG A 28 3.21 10.31 -13.10
CA ARG A 28 2.07 10.02 -12.22
C ARG A 28 1.95 8.53 -11.92
N GLN A 29 2.10 7.67 -12.93
CA GLN A 29 2.06 6.23 -12.74
C GLN A 29 3.13 5.76 -11.74
N LEU A 30 4.36 6.23 -11.88
CA LEU A 30 5.45 5.92 -10.94
C LEU A 30 5.13 6.36 -9.51
N VAL A 31 4.53 7.53 -9.33
CA VAL A 31 4.11 8.00 -8.00
C VAL A 31 3.03 7.09 -7.40
N TYR A 32 2.06 6.64 -8.19
CA TYR A 32 1.05 5.68 -7.72
C TYR A 32 1.65 4.34 -7.32
N GLU A 33 2.57 3.79 -8.12
CA GLU A 33 3.24 2.52 -7.83
C GLU A 33 4.08 2.62 -6.54
N VAL A 34 4.84 3.71 -6.36
CA VAL A 34 5.61 3.94 -5.13
C VAL A 34 4.70 4.07 -3.91
N GLN A 35 3.56 4.75 -4.04
CA GLN A 35 2.62 4.86 -2.93
C GLN A 35 1.95 3.51 -2.59
N ALA A 36 1.63 2.69 -3.60
CA ALA A 36 1.14 1.33 -3.38
C ALA A 36 2.18 0.46 -2.64
N LEU A 37 3.46 0.57 -3.00
CA LEU A 37 4.56 -0.10 -2.33
C LEU A 37 4.72 0.36 -0.87
N LYS A 38 4.60 1.66 -0.60
CA LYS A 38 4.64 2.20 0.78
C LYS A 38 3.47 1.72 1.64
N ALA A 39 2.26 1.72 1.09
CA ALA A 39 1.07 1.19 1.76
C ALA A 39 1.27 -0.31 2.10
N ARG A 40 1.80 -1.08 1.14
CA ARG A 40 2.11 -2.49 1.33
C ARG A 40 3.16 -2.74 2.41
N LEU A 41 4.27 -2.00 2.40
CA LEU A 41 5.31 -2.10 3.42
C LEU A 41 4.77 -1.78 4.81
N THR A 42 3.90 -0.77 4.90
CA THR A 42 3.25 -0.38 6.17
C THR A 42 2.36 -1.50 6.69
N ALA A 43 1.54 -2.10 5.82
CA ALA A 43 0.71 -3.24 6.19
C ALA A 43 1.55 -4.46 6.62
N GLU A 44 2.61 -4.80 5.86
CA GLU A 44 3.45 -5.98 6.16
C GLU A 44 4.24 -5.81 7.47
N SER A 45 4.84 -4.65 7.71
CA SER A 45 5.58 -4.40 8.96
C SER A 45 4.69 -4.40 10.21
N LEU A 46 3.46 -3.89 10.12
CA LEU A 46 2.50 -3.96 11.22
C LEU A 46 1.96 -5.36 11.44
N LEU A 47 1.78 -6.11 10.35
CA LEU A 47 1.40 -7.52 10.42
C LEU A 47 2.47 -8.33 11.15
N GLU A 48 3.75 -8.19 10.79
CA GLU A 48 4.85 -8.87 11.45
C GLU A 48 4.90 -8.53 12.95
N ARG A 49 4.81 -7.24 13.29
CA ARG A 49 4.81 -6.80 14.68
C ARG A 49 3.66 -7.42 15.48
N LYS A 50 2.46 -7.45 14.90
CA LYS A 50 1.28 -8.06 15.55
C LYS A 50 1.41 -9.57 15.71
N VAL A 51 2.00 -10.26 14.72
CA VAL A 51 2.31 -11.69 14.82
C VAL A 51 3.30 -11.95 15.95
N PHE A 52 4.36 -11.15 16.09
CA PHE A 52 5.31 -11.26 17.20
C PHE A 52 4.65 -11.03 18.56
N ASP A 53 3.76 -10.04 18.67
CA ASP A 53 3.00 -9.80 19.92
C ASP A 53 2.11 -11.02 20.25
N LEU A 54 1.45 -11.62 19.26
CA LEU A 54 0.61 -12.81 19.46
C LEU A 54 1.41 -14.08 19.78
N LEU A 55 2.63 -14.22 19.26
CA LEU A 55 3.54 -15.31 19.67
C LEU A 55 3.96 -15.20 21.13
N ASN A 56 4.05 -13.99 21.66
CA ASN A 56 4.38 -13.75 23.06
C ASN A 56 3.15 -13.84 23.98
N THR A 57 2.00 -13.33 23.52
CA THR A 57 0.73 -13.35 24.26
C THR A 57 -0.45 -13.44 23.28
N ILE A 58 -1.00 -14.64 23.13
CA ILE A 58 -2.06 -14.97 22.16
C ILE A 58 -3.35 -14.15 22.39
N THR A 59 -3.58 -13.67 23.61
CA THR A 59 -4.77 -12.89 23.98
C THR A 59 -4.65 -11.39 23.69
N GLN A 60 -3.50 -10.91 23.22
CA GLN A 60 -3.26 -9.49 22.98
C GLN A 60 -3.88 -9.08 21.63
N ILE A 61 -5.19 -8.80 21.63
CA ILE A 61 -6.00 -8.55 20.42
C ILE A 61 -5.98 -7.06 20.03
N GLU A 62 -5.55 -6.17 20.93
CA GLU A 62 -5.58 -4.71 20.74
C GLU A 62 -4.92 -4.27 19.42
N PRO A 63 -5.57 -3.36 18.66
CA PRO A 63 -5.02 -2.91 17.40
C PRO A 63 -3.72 -2.13 17.60
N ILE A 64 -2.74 -2.38 16.72
CA ILE A 64 -1.48 -1.65 16.65
C ILE A 64 -1.58 -0.67 15.50
N THR A 65 -1.49 0.62 15.79
CA THR A 65 -1.45 1.67 14.78
C THR A 65 -0.05 2.27 14.68
N ALA A 66 0.43 2.52 13.47
CA ALA A 66 1.65 3.30 13.26
C ALA A 66 1.61 4.07 11.94
N ASN A 67 2.46 5.09 11.85
CA ASN A 67 2.76 5.76 10.59
C ASN A 67 4.15 5.30 10.11
N ILE A 68 4.21 4.67 8.94
CA ILE A 68 5.44 4.15 8.35
C ILE A 68 5.60 4.74 6.96
N ALA A 69 6.75 5.39 6.71
CA ALA A 69 7.07 6.02 5.43
C ALA A 69 6.02 7.04 4.91
N GLY A 70 5.25 7.66 5.82
CA GLY A 70 4.20 8.63 5.49
C GLY A 70 2.84 8.01 5.18
N CYS A 71 2.65 6.71 5.42
CA CYS A 71 1.39 6.02 5.28
C CYS A 71 0.91 5.54 6.65
N GLU A 72 -0.38 5.66 6.89
CA GLU A 72 -1.03 5.22 8.13
C GLU A 72 -1.31 3.73 8.03
N GLY A 73 -1.13 3.00 9.11
CA GLY A 73 -1.51 1.61 9.15
C GLY A 73 -2.03 1.17 10.49
N GLU A 74 -2.79 0.09 10.44
CA GLU A 74 -3.45 -0.55 11.57
C GLU A 74 -3.35 -2.06 11.41
N ALA A 75 -2.97 -2.78 12.46
CA ALA A 75 -3.06 -4.24 12.52
C ALA A 75 -3.88 -4.70 13.71
N SER A 76 -4.87 -5.57 13.47
CA SER A 76 -5.76 -6.12 14.49
C SER A 76 -5.80 -7.65 14.43
N GLY A 77 -6.00 -8.28 15.58
CA GLY A 77 -6.22 -9.72 15.70
C GLY A 77 -7.71 -10.05 15.78
N SER A 78 -8.09 -11.27 15.42
CA SER A 78 -9.39 -11.83 15.80
C SER A 78 -9.32 -12.44 17.19
N ALA A 79 -10.48 -12.65 17.83
CA ALA A 79 -10.54 -13.49 19.01
C ALA A 79 -9.95 -14.89 18.71
N PRO A 80 -9.15 -15.46 19.63
CA PRO A 80 -8.62 -16.80 19.45
C PRO A 80 -9.73 -17.82 19.35
N ARG A 81 -9.56 -18.79 18.45
CA ARG A 81 -10.41 -19.98 18.34
C ARG A 81 -9.59 -21.19 18.72
N GLU A 82 -10.00 -21.85 19.79
CA GLU A 82 -9.44 -23.14 20.18
C GLU A 82 -10.18 -24.27 19.46
N THR A 83 -9.46 -25.14 18.78
CA THR A 83 -10.02 -26.35 18.18
C THR A 83 -8.99 -27.46 18.27
N ALA A 84 -9.35 -28.58 18.92
CA ALA A 84 -8.51 -29.78 19.02
C ALA A 84 -7.08 -29.53 19.58
N GLY A 85 -6.94 -28.65 20.59
CA GLY A 85 -5.63 -28.33 21.19
C GLY A 85 -4.78 -27.35 20.38
N VAL A 86 -5.34 -26.77 19.31
CA VAL A 86 -4.71 -25.72 18.52
C VAL A 86 -5.46 -24.42 18.74
N THR A 87 -4.71 -23.36 19.03
CA THR A 87 -5.24 -21.99 19.15
C THR A 87 -4.94 -21.24 17.86
N GLN A 88 -6.00 -20.85 17.15
CA GLN A 88 -5.89 -20.10 15.89
C GLN A 88 -6.28 -18.63 16.08
N VAL A 89 -5.44 -17.73 15.57
CA VAL A 89 -5.69 -16.28 15.54
C VAL A 89 -5.49 -15.75 14.13
N ARG A 90 -6.47 -15.01 13.60
CA ARG A 90 -6.33 -14.28 12.34
C ARG A 90 -5.84 -12.88 12.62
N VAL A 91 -4.79 -12.45 11.92
CA VAL A 91 -4.29 -11.07 11.96
C VAL A 91 -4.60 -10.40 10.64
N ILE A 92 -5.12 -9.19 10.69
CA ILE A 92 -5.38 -8.35 9.53
C ILE A 92 -4.60 -7.05 9.73
N ALA A 93 -3.80 -6.67 8.74
CA ALA A 93 -3.09 -5.42 8.72
C ALA A 93 -3.47 -4.59 7.48
N THR A 94 -3.68 -3.30 7.69
CA THR A 94 -4.07 -2.35 6.67
C THR A 94 -3.05 -1.23 6.61
N GLY A 95 -2.70 -0.80 5.42
CA GLY A 95 -1.85 0.36 5.16
C GLY A 95 -2.50 1.29 4.13
N THR A 96 -2.57 2.58 4.44
CA THR A 96 -3.28 3.59 3.67
C THR A 96 -2.38 4.81 3.47
N CYS A 97 -2.25 5.27 2.22
CA CYS A 97 -1.52 6.50 1.90
C CYS A 97 -2.50 7.56 1.39
N THR A 98 -2.56 8.72 2.06
CA THR A 98 -3.49 9.83 1.75
C THR A 98 -3.33 10.39 0.32
N GLY A 99 -2.15 10.27 -0.28
CA GLY A 99 -1.85 10.80 -1.61
C GLY A 99 -2.42 10.01 -2.80
N SER A 100 -2.82 8.75 -2.62
CA SER A 100 -3.27 7.87 -3.72
C SER A 100 -4.68 7.34 -3.54
N GLY A 101 -5.24 7.43 -2.34
CA GLY A 101 -6.50 6.77 -2.01
C GLY A 101 -6.40 5.23 -2.04
N LEU A 102 -5.17 4.68 -2.11
CA LEU A 102 -4.93 3.25 -2.11
C LEU A 102 -4.87 2.75 -0.67
N THR A 103 -5.67 1.71 -0.42
CA THR A 103 -5.67 0.94 0.82
C THR A 103 -5.19 -0.46 0.51
N VAL A 104 -4.12 -0.89 1.16
CA VAL A 104 -3.59 -2.25 1.05
C VAL A 104 -3.97 -3.01 2.30
N VAL A 105 -4.66 -4.14 2.13
CA VAL A 105 -5.05 -5.05 3.22
C VAL A 105 -4.27 -6.35 3.07
N ARG A 106 -3.62 -6.76 4.15
CA ARG A 106 -2.91 -8.03 4.30
C ARG A 106 -3.52 -8.80 5.46
N HIS A 107 -3.49 -10.12 5.37
CA HIS A 107 -3.89 -10.97 6.48
C HIS A 107 -2.98 -12.19 6.55
N ILE A 108 -2.86 -12.73 7.76
CA ILE A 108 -2.19 -14.00 8.04
C ILE A 108 -2.99 -14.73 9.11
N GLU A 109 -2.95 -16.06 9.07
CA GLU A 109 -3.52 -16.91 10.11
C GLU A 109 -2.35 -17.52 10.88
N VAL A 110 -2.37 -17.38 12.20
CA VAL A 110 -1.36 -17.90 13.12
C VAL A 110 -2.00 -19.06 13.88
N GLU A 111 -1.38 -20.22 13.80
CA GLU A 111 -1.77 -21.42 14.54
C GLU A 111 -0.69 -21.72 15.58
N VAL A 112 -1.09 -21.81 16.84
CA VAL A 112 -0.23 -22.24 17.95
C VAL A 112 -0.72 -23.60 18.43
N ILE A 113 0.18 -24.58 18.40
CA ILE A 113 -0.08 -25.94 18.91
C ILE A 113 0.49 -25.98 20.33
N GLU A 114 -0.37 -26.23 21.32
CA GLU A 114 0.03 -26.43 22.72
C GLU A 114 0.40 -27.89 23.02
#